data_AF-A0A2E2XLI5-F1
#
_entry.id   AF-A0A2E2XLI5-F1
#
_cell.length_a   1.000
_cell.length_b   1.000
_cell.length_c   1.000
_cell.angle_alpha   90.00
_cell.angle_beta   90.00
_cell.angle_gamma   90.00
#
_symmetry.space_group_name_H-M   'P 1'
#
loop_
_entity.id
_entity.type
_entity.pdbx_description
1 polymer ?
#
loop_
_entity_poly.entity_id
_entity_poly.type
_entity_poly.pdbx_seq_one_letter_code
_entity_poly.pdbx_strand_id
1 'polypeptide(L)'
;MIWRYALFLAVVGLAALSSAAHAQSLADTLETIRPSVVSVGTLRPVKRVGTKSPPIRFMGTGFVVGSGEYVITNAHVLPKDLDRDNDEVLVVFSGRGKQAKPHKVVVVETDAVHDVALLRLEDRRLPALTLSTPGFIREGSEVAFTGFPLGMVLGLYPVTNKTIVSAITPFVMPALSSNLLTPAQIKRLNTPFEVYQLDAIAYPGNSGSPVYHSDSGEVIGIVNSVFVKESKEGVLAKPSAITYAIPVRYILDLLRRAER
;
A
#
# COMPACT_ATOMS: atom_id res chain seq x y z
N MET A 1 64.82 -0.99 12.84
CA MET A 1 64.02 -0.06 12.00
C MET A 1 62.81 -0.71 11.31
N ILE A 2 62.78 -2.03 11.12
CA ILE A 2 61.73 -2.75 10.36
C ILE A 2 60.41 -2.96 11.14
N TRP A 3 60.46 -3.06 12.47
CA TRP A 3 59.25 -3.29 13.30
C TRP A 3 58.28 -2.12 13.38
N ARG A 4 58.74 -0.87 13.16
CA ARG A 4 57.88 0.32 13.22
C ARG A 4 56.97 0.45 12.00
N TYR A 5 57.35 -0.14 10.86
CA TYR A 5 56.55 -0.13 9.64
C TYR A 5 55.48 -1.23 9.63
N ALA A 6 55.76 -2.39 10.24
CA ALA A 6 54.79 -3.48 10.37
C ALA A 6 53.60 -3.11 11.28
N LEU A 7 53.85 -2.35 12.35
CA LEU A 7 52.79 -1.87 13.25
C LEU A 7 51.90 -0.80 12.59
N PHE A 8 52.49 0.04 11.73
CA PHE A 8 51.74 1.09 11.02
C PHE A 8 50.80 0.52 9.95
N LEU A 9 51.24 -0.53 9.24
CA LEU A 9 50.39 -1.24 8.28
C LEU A 9 49.25 -2.03 8.95
N ALA A 10 49.47 -2.56 10.16
CA ALA A 10 48.41 -3.23 10.93
C ALA A 10 47.33 -2.26 11.43
N VAL A 11 47.71 -1.03 11.84
CA VAL A 11 46.76 -0.01 12.30
C VAL A 11 45.97 0.60 11.14
N VAL A 12 46.58 0.81 9.98
CA VAL A 12 45.87 1.28 8.77
C VAL A 12 44.96 0.18 8.20
N GLY A 13 45.37 -1.10 8.28
CA GLY A 13 44.52 -2.24 7.93
C GLY A 13 43.30 -2.41 8.84
N LEU A 14 43.42 -2.14 10.15
CA LEU A 14 42.29 -2.18 11.08
C LEU A 14 41.33 -0.99 10.91
N ALA A 15 41.84 0.20 10.59
CA ALA A 15 41.00 1.37 10.37
C ALA A 15 40.17 1.29 9.07
N ALA A 16 40.66 0.55 8.06
CA ALA A 16 39.95 0.33 6.79
C ALA A 16 38.80 -0.70 6.89
N LEU A 17 38.67 -1.43 8.00
CA LEU A 17 37.63 -2.45 8.21
C LEU A 17 36.39 -1.92 8.98
N SER A 18 36.38 -0.65 9.37
CA SER A 18 35.34 -0.10 10.27
C SER A 18 34.23 0.68 9.56
N SER A 19 34.30 0.88 8.25
CA SER A 19 33.11 1.21 7.46
C SER A 19 32.31 -0.07 7.22
N ALA A 20 31.81 -0.67 8.29
CA ALA A 20 30.64 -1.51 8.20
C ALA A 20 29.55 -0.59 7.65
N ALA A 21 29.31 -0.68 6.34
CA ALA A 21 28.13 -0.08 5.72
C ALA A 21 26.95 -0.52 6.59
N HIS A 22 26.38 0.42 7.35
CA HIS A 22 25.21 0.13 8.16
C HIS A 22 24.12 -0.24 7.15
N ALA A 23 23.87 -1.54 7.00
CA ALA A 23 22.77 -2.01 6.19
C ALA A 23 21.50 -1.40 6.78
N GLN A 24 20.82 -0.57 6.00
CA GLN A 24 19.63 0.14 6.45
C GLN A 24 18.62 -0.89 6.96
N SER A 25 18.24 -0.77 8.24
CA SER A 25 17.31 -1.72 8.83
C SER A 25 15.88 -1.36 8.42
N LEU A 26 14.97 -2.34 8.48
CA LEU A 26 13.54 -2.07 8.29
C LEU A 26 13.03 -1.01 9.29
N ALA A 27 13.61 -0.92 10.49
CA ALA A 27 13.23 0.10 11.46
C ALA A 27 13.53 1.52 10.95
N ASP A 28 14.70 1.71 10.33
CA ASP A 28 15.11 2.98 9.73
C ASP A 28 14.23 3.32 8.52
N THR A 29 13.97 2.32 7.66
CA THR A 29 13.07 2.45 6.51
C THR A 29 11.68 2.93 6.93
N LEU A 30 11.15 2.44 8.05
CA LEU A 30 9.82 2.82 8.54
C LEU A 30 9.69 4.28 8.96
N GLU A 31 10.78 4.95 9.33
CA GLU A 31 10.75 6.38 9.63
C GLU A 31 10.44 7.20 8.37
N THR A 32 10.89 6.74 7.21
CA THR A 32 10.66 7.39 5.92
C THR A 32 9.33 6.96 5.27
N ILE A 33 8.91 5.72 5.49
CA ILE A 33 7.70 5.16 4.86
C ILE A 33 6.42 5.70 5.50
N ARG A 34 6.33 5.63 6.83
CA ARG A 34 5.07 5.88 7.56
C ARG A 34 4.43 7.26 7.32
N PRO A 35 5.18 8.37 7.20
CA PRO A 35 4.59 9.68 6.89
C PRO A 35 3.83 9.73 5.55
N SER A 36 4.18 8.85 4.62
CA SER A 36 3.61 8.79 3.27
C SER A 36 2.47 7.77 3.15
N VAL A 37 2.24 6.93 4.17
CA VAL A 37 1.15 5.95 4.21
C VAL A 37 -0.07 6.59 4.87
N VAL A 38 -1.22 6.53 4.19
CA VAL A 38 -2.46 7.19 4.59
C VAL A 38 -3.61 6.20 4.69
N SER A 39 -4.57 6.45 5.58
CA SER A 39 -5.83 5.69 5.57
C SER A 39 -6.80 6.34 4.59
N VAL A 40 -7.49 5.55 3.78
CA VAL A 40 -8.52 6.00 2.84
C VAL A 40 -9.90 5.78 3.45
N GLY A 41 -10.76 6.79 3.36
CA GLY A 41 -12.11 6.69 3.90
C GLY A 41 -13.00 7.86 3.52
N THR A 42 -14.19 7.90 4.09
CA THR A 42 -15.13 9.02 3.92
C THR A 42 -15.31 9.76 5.23
N LEU A 43 -15.53 11.07 5.13
CA LEU A 43 -15.83 11.96 6.24
C LEU A 43 -17.16 12.65 5.97
N ARG A 44 -18.03 12.66 6.97
CA ARG A 44 -19.27 13.43 6.99
C ARG A 44 -19.15 14.52 8.05
N PRO A 45 -19.40 15.79 7.73
CA PRO A 45 -19.52 16.84 8.73
C PRO A 45 -20.61 16.49 9.74
N VAL A 46 -20.35 16.65 11.04
CA VAL A 46 -21.36 16.41 12.07
C VAL A 46 -22.38 17.55 12.00
N LYS A 47 -23.44 17.37 11.21
CA LYS A 47 -24.50 18.39 11.04
C LYS A 47 -25.63 18.29 12.07
N ARG A 48 -25.82 17.16 12.74
CA ARG A 48 -26.92 16.95 13.72
C ARG A 48 -26.53 16.03 14.88
N VAL A 49 -26.84 16.48 16.10
CA VAL A 49 -26.90 15.64 17.30
C VAL A 49 -27.93 14.52 17.05
N GLY A 50 -27.50 13.25 17.12
CA GLY A 50 -28.38 12.08 16.94
C GLY A 50 -28.18 11.25 15.65
N THR A 51 -27.15 11.51 14.86
CA THR A 51 -26.80 10.66 13.70
C THR A 51 -26.32 9.27 14.15
N LYS A 52 -26.94 8.20 13.65
CA LYS A 52 -26.61 6.80 13.99
C LYS A 52 -25.33 6.28 13.34
N SER A 53 -24.84 6.95 12.30
CA SER A 53 -23.65 6.52 11.55
C SER A 53 -22.40 7.30 11.98
N PRO A 54 -21.23 6.65 12.06
CA PRO A 54 -20.00 7.33 12.47
C PRO A 54 -19.64 8.42 11.45
N PRO A 55 -19.14 9.58 11.90
CA PRO A 55 -18.75 10.68 11.02
C PRO A 55 -17.56 10.33 10.12
N ILE A 56 -16.80 9.28 10.48
CA ILE A 56 -15.66 8.80 9.72
C ILE A 56 -15.88 7.33 9.40
N ARG A 57 -15.71 6.96 8.12
CA ARG A 57 -15.73 5.57 7.67
C ARG A 57 -14.40 5.23 7.03
N PHE A 58 -13.62 4.38 7.68
CA PHE A 58 -12.37 3.85 7.13
C PHE A 58 -12.66 2.71 6.15
N MET A 59 -11.97 2.72 5.01
CA MET A 59 -12.22 1.78 3.91
C MET A 59 -10.97 0.98 3.55
N GLY A 60 -9.80 1.59 3.63
CA GLY A 60 -8.54 0.93 3.29
C GLY A 60 -7.33 1.79 3.60
N THR A 61 -6.24 1.47 2.90
CA THR A 61 -4.97 2.17 2.95
C THR A 61 -4.69 2.81 1.59
N GLY A 62 -3.84 3.82 1.57
CA GLY A 62 -3.20 4.34 0.38
C GLY A 62 -1.81 4.84 0.71
N PHE A 63 -1.09 5.28 -0.30
CA PHE A 63 0.23 5.89 -0.11
C PHE A 63 0.49 6.98 -1.14
N VAL A 64 1.25 7.97 -0.71
CA VAL A 64 1.53 9.17 -1.48
C VAL A 64 2.68 8.92 -2.46
N VAL A 65 2.58 9.42 -3.70
CA VAL A 65 3.57 9.26 -4.77
C VAL A 65 3.77 10.57 -5.55
N GLY A 66 4.68 10.56 -6.53
CA GLY A 66 4.98 11.73 -7.36
C GLY A 66 5.69 12.82 -6.56
N SER A 67 5.31 14.08 -6.75
CA SER A 67 5.84 15.19 -5.95
C SER A 67 5.08 15.41 -4.64
N GLY A 68 4.30 14.41 -4.21
CA GLY A 68 3.49 14.48 -3.01
C GLY A 68 2.04 14.91 -3.23
N GLU A 69 1.59 15.06 -4.47
CA GLU A 69 0.20 15.45 -4.80
C GLU A 69 -0.74 14.27 -5.03
N TYR A 70 -0.20 13.08 -5.29
CA TYR A 70 -0.99 11.91 -5.67
C TYR A 70 -1.00 10.86 -4.57
N VAL A 71 -2.12 10.17 -4.43
CA VAL A 71 -2.29 9.01 -3.55
C VAL A 71 -2.72 7.82 -4.39
N ILE A 72 -2.04 6.70 -4.21
CA ILE A 72 -2.40 5.41 -4.78
C ILE A 72 -3.19 4.60 -3.75
N THR A 73 -4.26 3.93 -4.19
CA THR A 73 -5.01 2.94 -3.42
C THR A 73 -5.58 1.87 -4.37
N ASN A 74 -6.33 0.89 -3.86
CA ASN A 74 -7.07 -0.02 -4.73
C ASN A 74 -8.39 0.61 -5.20
N ALA A 75 -8.84 0.25 -6.40
CA ALA A 75 -10.10 0.75 -6.95
C ALA A 75 -11.31 0.32 -6.09
N HIS A 76 -11.31 -0.92 -5.57
CA HIS A 76 -12.39 -1.41 -4.70
C HIS A 76 -12.45 -0.74 -3.32
N VAL A 77 -11.40 -0.03 -2.89
CA VAL A 77 -11.38 0.73 -1.63
C VAL A 77 -12.23 1.99 -1.76
N LEU A 78 -12.43 2.51 -2.97
CA LEU A 78 -13.21 3.72 -3.20
C LEU A 78 -14.70 3.48 -2.87
N PRO A 79 -15.39 4.50 -2.33
CA PRO A 79 -16.82 4.41 -2.08
C PRO A 79 -17.56 4.28 -3.42
N LYS A 80 -18.55 3.36 -3.46
CA LYS A 80 -19.44 3.24 -4.63
C LYS A 80 -20.28 4.51 -4.81
N ASP A 81 -20.77 5.03 -3.70
CA ASP A 81 -21.56 6.25 -3.63
C ASP A 81 -21.15 7.09 -2.41
N LEU A 82 -21.11 8.40 -2.59
CA LEU A 82 -20.96 9.38 -1.52
C LEU A 82 -22.34 9.95 -1.20
N ASP A 83 -22.71 9.97 0.09
CA ASP A 83 -23.94 10.57 0.58
C ASP A 83 -23.86 12.11 0.49
N ARG A 84 -24.20 12.64 -0.68
CA ARG A 84 -24.11 14.08 -0.98
C ARG A 84 -25.10 14.91 -0.15
N ASP A 85 -26.24 14.35 0.22
CA ASP A 85 -27.23 15.03 1.06
C ASP A 85 -26.68 15.33 2.46
N ASN A 86 -25.69 14.54 2.90
CA ASN A 86 -24.99 14.70 4.18
C ASN A 86 -23.57 15.26 4.04
N ASP A 87 -23.23 15.88 2.91
CA ASP A 87 -21.89 16.39 2.56
C ASP A 87 -20.77 15.36 2.78
N GLU A 88 -21.03 14.08 2.49
CA GLU A 88 -19.99 13.06 2.58
C GLU A 88 -18.91 13.29 1.52
N VAL A 89 -17.67 13.38 1.98
CA VAL A 89 -16.49 13.60 1.12
C VAL A 89 -15.50 12.47 1.25
N LEU A 90 -14.78 12.17 0.15
CA LEU A 90 -13.65 11.26 0.15
C LEU A 90 -12.43 11.98 0.74
N VAL A 91 -11.78 11.32 1.71
CA VAL A 91 -10.61 11.86 2.39
C VAL A 91 -9.53 10.80 2.56
N VAL A 92 -8.31 11.27 2.76
CA VAL A 92 -7.22 10.45 3.30
C VAL A 92 -6.76 11.00 4.63
N PHE A 93 -6.37 10.13 5.56
CA PHE A 93 -5.85 10.52 6.86
C PHE A 93 -4.36 10.26 6.92
N SER A 94 -3.56 11.32 7.09
CA SER A 94 -2.12 11.23 7.33
C SER A 94 -1.82 11.28 8.82
N GLY A 95 -0.77 10.60 9.28
CA GLY A 95 -0.34 10.61 10.68
C GLY A 95 -0.91 9.43 11.48
N ARG A 96 -0.86 9.54 12.82
CA ARG A 96 -1.18 8.42 13.71
C ARG A 96 -2.06 8.83 14.89
N GLY A 97 -2.99 7.95 15.25
CA GLY A 97 -3.86 8.09 16.41
C GLY A 97 -4.63 9.41 16.39
N LYS A 98 -4.61 10.11 17.53
CA LYS A 98 -5.30 11.42 17.69
C LYS A 98 -4.69 12.55 16.86
N GLN A 99 -3.47 12.38 16.35
CA GLN A 99 -2.79 13.40 15.54
C GLN A 99 -3.08 13.25 14.04
N ALA A 100 -3.85 12.22 13.65
CA ALA A 100 -4.17 12.02 12.26
C ALA A 100 -5.04 13.16 11.72
N LYS A 101 -4.70 13.64 10.51
CA LYS A 101 -5.35 14.78 9.87
C LYS A 101 -6.03 14.33 8.57
N PRO A 102 -7.32 14.67 8.36
CA PRO A 102 -7.99 14.44 7.10
C PRO A 102 -7.49 15.43 6.04
N HIS A 103 -7.37 14.95 4.80
CA HIS A 103 -7.13 15.76 3.60
C HIS A 103 -8.15 15.35 2.55
N LYS A 104 -8.79 16.33 1.90
CA LYS A 104 -9.70 16.01 0.81
C LYS A 104 -8.93 15.51 -0.40
N VAL A 105 -9.53 14.54 -1.08
CA VAL A 105 -8.98 13.98 -2.31
C VAL A 105 -10.07 13.81 -3.36
N VAL A 106 -9.66 13.92 -4.62
CA VAL A 106 -10.50 13.61 -5.78
C VAL A 106 -9.94 12.41 -6.53
N VAL A 107 -10.82 11.61 -7.12
CA VAL A 107 -10.42 10.52 -8.01
C VAL A 107 -9.96 11.13 -9.33
N VAL A 108 -8.73 10.82 -9.74
CA VAL A 108 -8.16 11.28 -11.02
C VAL A 108 -8.35 10.21 -12.09
N GLU A 109 -7.98 8.98 -11.78
CA GLU A 109 -8.01 7.87 -12.74
C GLU A 109 -8.15 6.53 -11.99
N THR A 110 -8.76 5.54 -12.63
CA THR A 110 -8.93 4.20 -12.08
C THR A 110 -8.59 3.13 -13.12
N ASP A 111 -7.79 2.15 -12.72
CA ASP A 111 -7.63 0.90 -13.43
C ASP A 111 -8.46 -0.19 -12.74
N ALA A 112 -9.70 -0.34 -13.17
CA ALA A 112 -10.59 -1.36 -12.63
C ALA A 112 -10.17 -2.81 -13.00
N VAL A 113 -9.27 -3.00 -13.96
CA VAL A 113 -8.78 -4.33 -14.35
C VAL A 113 -7.72 -4.81 -13.36
N HIS A 114 -6.79 -3.93 -13.01
CA HIS A 114 -5.70 -4.23 -12.07
C HIS A 114 -6.03 -3.80 -10.63
N ASP A 115 -7.22 -3.24 -10.41
CA ASP A 115 -7.71 -2.78 -9.11
C ASP A 115 -6.80 -1.74 -8.45
N VAL A 116 -6.44 -0.71 -9.21
CA VAL A 116 -5.61 0.43 -8.77
C VAL A 116 -6.35 1.73 -9.04
N ALA A 117 -6.27 2.69 -8.12
CA ALA A 117 -6.82 4.02 -8.28
C ALA A 117 -5.78 5.10 -7.94
N LEU A 118 -5.85 6.21 -8.68
CA LEU A 118 -5.07 7.41 -8.49
C LEU A 118 -5.99 8.50 -7.97
N LEU A 119 -5.66 9.01 -6.79
CA LEU A 119 -6.33 10.13 -6.16
C LEU A 119 -5.38 11.33 -6.14
N ARG A 120 -5.93 12.55 -6.10
CA ARG A 120 -5.16 13.79 -5.95
C ARG A 120 -5.59 14.53 -4.70
N LEU A 121 -4.62 14.96 -3.90
CA LEU A 121 -4.82 15.82 -2.74
C LEU A 121 -5.25 17.23 -3.20
N GLU A 122 -6.29 17.77 -2.57
CA GLU A 122 -6.79 19.11 -2.90
C GLU A 122 -6.07 20.22 -2.10
N ASP A 123 -5.65 19.91 -0.87
CA ASP A 123 -5.30 20.95 0.10
C ASP A 123 -3.79 21.17 0.24
N ARG A 124 -2.98 20.12 0.07
CA ARG A 124 -1.53 20.17 0.29
C ARG A 124 -0.81 18.96 -0.29
N ARG A 125 0.52 19.08 -0.40
CA ARG A 125 1.41 17.94 -0.62
C ARG A 125 1.77 17.23 0.70
N LEU A 126 2.00 15.93 0.59
CA LEU A 126 2.49 15.05 1.65
C LEU A 126 3.84 14.42 1.24
N PRO A 127 4.63 13.88 2.18
CA PRO A 127 5.82 13.10 1.83
C PRO A 127 5.45 11.97 0.86
N ALA A 128 6.24 11.79 -0.20
CA ALA A 128 5.97 10.81 -1.25
C ALA A 128 6.92 9.62 -1.15
N LEU A 129 6.44 8.45 -1.55
CA LEU A 129 7.24 7.25 -1.72
C LEU A 129 7.84 7.17 -3.11
N THR A 130 9.05 6.62 -3.18
CA THR A 130 9.71 6.26 -4.43
C THR A 130 9.14 4.96 -4.97
N LEU A 131 8.73 4.96 -6.23
CA LEU A 131 8.29 3.76 -6.94
C LEU A 131 9.50 3.05 -7.55
N SER A 132 9.56 1.72 -7.45
CA SER A 132 10.61 0.94 -8.10
C SER A 132 10.44 0.95 -9.62
N THR A 133 11.45 0.42 -10.30
CA THR A 133 11.34 0.11 -11.74
C THR A 133 10.17 -0.85 -12.03
N PRO A 134 9.59 -0.85 -13.25
CA PRO A 134 8.39 -1.65 -13.58
C PRO A 134 8.63 -3.18 -13.64
N GLY A 135 9.88 -3.62 -13.50
CA GLY A 135 10.25 -5.04 -13.51
C GLY A 135 9.72 -5.79 -12.29
N PHE A 136 9.66 -7.12 -12.41
CA PHE A 136 9.44 -7.96 -11.24
C PHE A 136 10.73 -8.06 -10.43
N ILE A 137 10.59 -8.10 -9.10
CA ILE A 137 11.68 -8.49 -8.22
C ILE A 137 11.74 -10.01 -8.08
N ARG A 138 12.87 -10.55 -7.59
CA ARG A 138 13.05 -11.99 -7.46
C ARG A 138 12.16 -12.58 -6.36
N GLU A 139 11.67 -13.78 -6.58
CA GLU A 139 11.12 -14.61 -5.50
C GLU A 139 12.18 -14.82 -4.40
N GLY A 140 11.74 -14.90 -3.15
CA GLY A 140 12.59 -14.91 -1.96
C GLY A 140 13.09 -13.54 -1.51
N SER A 141 12.83 -12.46 -2.24
CA SER A 141 13.21 -11.10 -1.81
C SER A 141 12.43 -10.67 -0.58
N GLU A 142 13.12 -10.12 0.43
CA GLU A 142 12.50 -9.57 1.63
C GLU A 142 11.80 -8.24 1.33
N VAL A 143 10.51 -8.18 1.63
CA VAL A 143 9.68 -6.98 1.46
C VAL A 143 8.89 -6.72 2.72
N ALA A 144 8.36 -5.51 2.83
CA ALA A 144 7.41 -5.17 3.86
C ALA A 144 6.22 -4.44 3.25
N PHE A 145 5.10 -4.45 3.96
CA PHE A 145 3.99 -3.56 3.67
C PHE A 145 3.49 -2.89 4.94
N THR A 146 2.99 -1.68 4.79
CA THR A 146 2.49 -0.87 5.91
C THR A 146 1.12 -0.33 5.59
N GLY A 147 0.15 -0.52 6.48
CA GLY A 147 -1.20 -0.02 6.29
C GLY A 147 -2.02 0.04 7.56
N PHE A 148 -3.33 0.19 7.42
CA PHE A 148 -4.27 0.35 8.52
C PHE A 148 -5.22 -0.86 8.61
N PRO A 149 -4.72 -2.04 8.99
CA PRO A 149 -5.59 -3.20 9.20
C PRO A 149 -6.59 -2.88 10.30
N LEU A 150 -7.83 -3.32 10.12
CA LEU A 150 -8.89 -3.20 11.12
C LEU A 150 -9.06 -1.76 11.63
N GLY A 151 -8.95 -0.75 10.76
CA GLY A 151 -8.94 0.67 11.15
C GLY A 151 -10.15 1.13 11.98
N MET A 152 -11.28 0.42 11.93
CA MET A 152 -12.43 0.67 12.81
C MET A 152 -12.22 0.22 14.26
N VAL A 153 -11.33 -0.76 14.49
CA VAL A 153 -11.04 -1.36 15.80
C VAL A 153 -9.71 -0.81 16.35
N LEU A 154 -8.66 -0.81 15.53
CA LEU A 154 -7.33 -0.37 15.95
C LEU A 154 -7.12 1.15 15.83
N GLY A 155 -8.01 1.84 15.11
CA GLY A 155 -7.88 3.26 14.80
C GLY A 155 -6.80 3.53 13.75
N LEU A 156 -6.37 4.79 13.68
CA LEU A 156 -5.38 5.27 12.72
C LEU A 156 -3.94 4.97 13.17
N TYR A 157 -3.61 3.69 13.31
CA TYR A 157 -2.30 3.22 13.72
C TYR A 157 -1.70 2.35 12.61
N PRO A 158 -0.72 2.85 11.84
CA PRO A 158 -0.16 2.06 10.75
C PRO A 158 0.61 0.86 11.30
N VAL A 159 0.27 -0.32 10.82
CA VAL A 159 0.89 -1.61 11.15
C VAL A 159 1.77 -2.04 9.99
N THR A 160 2.93 -2.62 10.31
CA THR A 160 3.89 -3.11 9.31
C THR A 160 4.05 -4.61 9.44
N ASN A 161 4.05 -5.30 8.31
CA ASN A 161 4.34 -6.72 8.19
C ASN A 161 5.58 -6.90 7.31
N LYS A 162 6.57 -7.64 7.81
CA LYS A 162 7.72 -8.13 7.01
C LYS A 162 7.37 -9.50 6.44
N THR A 163 7.74 -9.74 5.18
CA THR A 163 7.36 -10.92 4.40
C THR A 163 8.36 -11.12 3.26
N ILE A 164 8.22 -12.17 2.46
CA ILE A 164 8.96 -12.36 1.21
C ILE A 164 8.00 -12.39 0.02
N VAL A 165 8.55 -12.14 -1.17
CA VAL A 165 7.88 -12.55 -2.40
C VAL A 165 7.97 -14.08 -2.51
N SER A 166 6.89 -14.78 -2.18
CA SER A 166 6.84 -16.23 -2.22
C SER A 166 6.75 -16.78 -3.64
N ALA A 167 6.00 -16.10 -4.50
CA ALA A 167 5.85 -16.48 -5.90
C ALA A 167 5.40 -15.29 -6.76
N ILE A 168 5.67 -15.35 -8.06
CA ILE A 168 5.02 -14.54 -9.08
C ILE A 168 4.01 -15.43 -9.80
N THR A 169 2.72 -15.13 -9.68
CA THR A 169 1.66 -16.03 -10.18
C THR A 169 0.68 -15.30 -11.08
N PRO A 170 0.15 -15.97 -12.12
CA PRO A 170 -0.92 -15.41 -12.91
C PRO A 170 -2.19 -15.32 -12.07
N PHE A 171 -2.80 -14.13 -12.05
CA PHE A 171 -4.07 -13.89 -11.40
C PHE A 171 -5.23 -13.96 -12.40
N VAL A 172 -6.25 -14.72 -12.03
CA VAL A 172 -7.57 -14.70 -12.67
C VAL A 172 -8.56 -14.21 -11.62
N MET A 173 -9.23 -13.08 -11.86
CA MET A 173 -10.34 -12.66 -11.00
C MET A 173 -11.39 -13.77 -10.94
N PRO A 174 -11.73 -14.35 -9.77
CA PRO A 174 -12.76 -15.37 -9.72
C PRO A 174 -14.10 -14.77 -10.15
N ALA A 175 -14.74 -15.32 -11.18
CA ALA A 175 -16.11 -14.97 -11.53
C ALA A 175 -17.02 -15.13 -10.31
N LEU A 176 -17.73 -14.07 -9.90
CA LEU A 176 -18.63 -14.11 -8.74
C LEU A 176 -19.88 -14.98 -9.01
N SER A 177 -20.22 -15.22 -10.27
CA SER A 177 -21.23 -16.18 -10.71
C SER A 177 -21.06 -16.45 -12.21
N SER A 178 -21.18 -17.71 -12.64
CA SER A 178 -21.12 -18.10 -14.06
C SER A 178 -22.27 -17.50 -14.89
N ASN A 179 -23.37 -17.10 -14.25
CA ASN A 179 -24.62 -16.76 -14.93
C ASN A 179 -24.79 -15.25 -15.20
N LEU A 180 -23.77 -14.43 -14.90
CA LEU A 180 -23.82 -12.96 -15.00
C LEU A 180 -22.61 -12.36 -15.74
N LEU A 181 -21.85 -13.17 -16.49
CA LEU A 181 -20.64 -12.70 -17.15
C LEU A 181 -20.96 -12.05 -18.50
N THR A 182 -20.77 -10.74 -18.59
CA THR A 182 -20.74 -10.02 -19.86
C THR A 182 -19.53 -10.45 -20.71
N PRO A 183 -19.55 -10.28 -22.05
CA PRO A 183 -18.39 -10.56 -22.90
C PRO A 183 -17.11 -9.84 -22.46
N ALA A 184 -17.22 -8.63 -21.91
CA ALA A 184 -16.09 -7.88 -21.34
C ALA A 184 -15.52 -8.56 -20.08
N GLN A 185 -16.38 -9.12 -19.22
CA GLN A 185 -15.96 -9.88 -18.03
C GLN A 185 -15.32 -11.23 -18.44
N ILE A 186 -15.84 -11.91 -19.46
CA ILE A 186 -15.22 -13.13 -20.02
C ILE A 186 -13.83 -12.82 -20.58
N LYS A 187 -13.67 -11.72 -21.33
CA LYS A 187 -12.35 -11.29 -21.83
C LYS A 187 -11.35 -11.00 -20.71
N ARG A 188 -11.81 -10.41 -19.60
CA ARG A 188 -10.97 -10.18 -18.40
C ARG A 188 -10.55 -11.48 -17.72
N LEU A 189 -11.43 -12.49 -17.66
CA LEU A 189 -11.07 -13.82 -17.16
C LEU A 189 -10.02 -14.51 -18.04
N ASN A 190 -10.02 -14.21 -19.34
CA ASN A 190 -9.10 -14.80 -20.31
C ASN A 190 -7.78 -14.02 -20.49
N THR A 191 -7.59 -12.92 -19.77
CA THR A 191 -6.34 -12.13 -19.80
C THR A 191 -5.75 -12.07 -18.40
N PRO A 192 -5.19 -13.18 -17.89
CA PRO A 192 -4.55 -13.16 -16.59
C PRO A 192 -3.36 -12.21 -16.61
N PHE A 193 -3.08 -11.61 -15.46
CA PHE A 193 -1.89 -10.80 -15.28
C PHE A 193 -1.13 -11.27 -14.05
N GLU A 194 0.19 -11.10 -14.07
CA GLU A 194 1.06 -11.56 -12.98
C GLU A 194 0.94 -10.66 -11.75
N VAL A 195 0.89 -11.29 -10.57
CA VAL A 195 0.87 -10.64 -9.25
C VAL A 195 1.94 -11.25 -8.36
N TYR A 196 2.33 -10.51 -7.31
CA TYR A 196 3.15 -11.06 -6.24
C TYR A 196 2.26 -11.82 -5.27
N GLN A 197 2.68 -13.03 -4.90
CA GLN A 197 2.17 -13.74 -3.73
C GLN A 197 3.16 -13.56 -2.58
N LEU A 198 2.64 -13.24 -1.40
CA LEU A 198 3.40 -12.94 -0.18
C LEU A 198 3.01 -13.92 0.94
N ASP A 199 3.98 -14.31 1.77
CA ASP A 199 3.79 -15.16 2.95
C ASP A 199 3.32 -14.37 4.18
N ALA A 200 2.27 -13.57 4.00
CA ALA A 200 1.75 -12.69 5.03
C ALA A 200 0.25 -12.86 5.22
N ILE A 201 -0.19 -12.59 6.45
CA ILE A 201 -1.60 -12.41 6.78
C ILE A 201 -1.97 -10.94 6.54
N ALA A 202 -2.96 -10.71 5.68
CA ALA A 202 -3.59 -9.40 5.51
C ALA A 202 -5.02 -9.39 6.07
N TYR A 203 -5.35 -8.30 6.77
CA TYR A 203 -6.69 -8.07 7.29
C TYR A 203 -7.43 -7.01 6.47
N PRO A 204 -8.78 -6.95 6.55
CA PRO A 204 -9.53 -5.82 6.00
C PRO A 204 -8.94 -4.49 6.45
N GLY A 205 -8.65 -3.61 5.50
CA GLY A 205 -7.93 -2.35 5.72
C GLY A 205 -6.52 -2.33 5.13
N ASN A 206 -5.89 -3.49 4.92
CA ASN A 206 -4.59 -3.57 4.24
C ASN A 206 -4.68 -3.35 2.72
N SER A 207 -5.84 -3.53 2.09
CA SER A 207 -6.04 -3.14 0.69
C SER A 207 -5.59 -1.70 0.47
N GLY A 208 -4.67 -1.53 -0.46
CA GLY A 208 -4.07 -0.26 -0.84
C GLY A 208 -2.75 0.06 -0.11
N SER A 209 -2.24 -0.83 0.74
CA SER A 209 -0.95 -0.66 1.39
C SER A 209 0.20 -0.75 0.37
N PRO A 210 1.23 0.11 0.43
CA PRO A 210 2.42 -0.08 -0.38
C PRO A 210 3.15 -1.34 0.07
N VAL A 211 3.60 -2.14 -0.90
CA VAL A 211 4.60 -3.19 -0.72
C VAL A 211 5.93 -2.64 -1.19
N TYR A 212 6.97 -2.72 -0.37
CA TYR A 212 8.25 -2.08 -0.63
C TYR A 212 9.43 -2.94 -0.19
N HIS A 213 10.59 -2.68 -0.78
CA HIS A 213 11.86 -3.26 -0.36
C HIS A 213 12.16 -2.93 1.11
N SER A 214 12.48 -3.94 1.92
CA SER A 214 12.65 -3.74 3.37
C SER A 214 13.80 -2.80 3.73
N ASP A 215 14.82 -2.75 2.89
CA ASP A 215 16.04 -1.97 3.04
C ASP A 215 15.94 -0.58 2.39
N SER A 216 15.48 -0.48 1.14
CA SER A 216 15.45 0.80 0.41
C SER A 216 14.15 1.58 0.56
N GLY A 217 13.04 0.93 0.90
CA GLY A 217 11.71 1.55 0.93
C GLY A 217 11.09 1.80 -0.45
N GLU A 218 11.74 1.39 -1.54
CA GLU A 218 11.17 1.52 -2.88
C GLU A 218 9.95 0.62 -3.05
N VAL A 219 8.84 1.21 -3.50
CA VAL A 219 7.56 0.53 -3.65
C VAL A 219 7.55 -0.35 -4.90
N ILE A 220 7.36 -1.65 -4.69
CA ILE A 220 7.30 -2.67 -5.73
C ILE A 220 5.87 -3.08 -6.11
N GLY A 221 4.89 -2.70 -5.30
CA GLY A 221 3.49 -3.02 -5.55
C GLY A 221 2.55 -2.49 -4.49
N ILE A 222 1.29 -2.95 -4.57
CA ILE A 222 0.21 -2.55 -3.68
C ILE A 222 -0.53 -3.79 -3.19
N VAL A 223 -0.66 -3.93 -1.87
CA VAL A 223 -1.43 -5.02 -1.25
C VAL A 223 -2.87 -4.90 -1.74
N ASN A 224 -3.42 -6.02 -2.17
CA ASN A 224 -4.84 -6.12 -2.44
C ASN A 224 -5.38 -7.30 -1.62
N SER A 225 -6.42 -7.05 -0.82
CA SER A 225 -6.96 -8.02 0.16
C SER A 225 -8.23 -8.74 -0.33
N VAL A 226 -8.63 -8.55 -1.60
CA VAL A 226 -9.82 -9.21 -2.19
C VAL A 226 -9.60 -10.71 -2.42
N PHE A 227 -8.36 -11.18 -2.37
CA PHE A 227 -7.99 -12.55 -2.71
C PHE A 227 -8.23 -13.58 -1.60
N VAL A 228 -8.65 -13.17 -0.42
CA VAL A 228 -9.06 -14.08 0.66
C VAL A 228 -10.58 -14.05 0.70
N LYS A 229 -11.21 -14.83 -0.19
CA LYS A 229 -12.66 -15.08 -0.16
C LYS A 229 -13.01 -15.90 1.08
N GLU A 230 -13.11 -15.23 2.21
CA GLU A 230 -14.19 -15.47 3.16
C GLU A 230 -14.80 -14.09 3.49
N SER A 231 -16.01 -14.02 4.04
CA SER A 231 -16.58 -12.72 4.44
C SER A 231 -15.61 -11.97 5.36
N LYS A 232 -15.81 -10.66 5.60
CA LYS A 232 -15.01 -9.94 6.62
C LYS A 232 -14.97 -10.71 7.95
N GLU A 233 -16.05 -11.44 8.30
CA GLU A 233 -16.05 -12.33 9.47
C GLU A 233 -15.17 -13.58 9.30
N GLY A 234 -15.13 -14.20 8.11
CA GLY A 234 -14.30 -15.37 7.85
C GLY A 234 -12.79 -15.07 7.80
N VAL A 235 -12.37 -13.94 7.21
CA VAL A 235 -10.96 -13.50 7.28
C VAL A 235 -10.52 -13.22 8.72
N LEU A 236 -11.43 -12.75 9.58
CA LEU A 236 -11.17 -12.57 11.00
C LEU A 236 -11.10 -13.90 11.76
N ALA A 237 -11.90 -14.90 11.37
CA ALA A 237 -11.94 -16.21 12.00
C ALA A 237 -10.78 -17.15 11.55
N LYS A 238 -10.40 -17.08 10.27
CA LYS A 238 -9.40 -17.95 9.63
C LYS A 238 -8.65 -17.20 8.52
N PRO A 239 -7.76 -16.25 8.86
CA PRO A 239 -6.97 -15.56 7.84
C PRO A 239 -6.09 -16.55 7.08
N SER A 240 -6.02 -16.44 5.75
CA SER A 240 -5.00 -17.15 4.99
C SER A 240 -3.62 -16.55 5.28
N ALA A 241 -2.60 -17.39 5.41
CA ALA A 241 -1.20 -16.96 5.45
C ALA A 241 -0.65 -16.56 4.05
N ILE A 242 -1.55 -16.15 3.15
CA ILE A 242 -1.26 -15.78 1.77
C ILE A 242 -1.91 -14.42 1.52
N THR A 243 -1.10 -13.49 1.04
CA THR A 243 -1.52 -12.15 0.60
C THR A 243 -1.04 -11.95 -0.82
N TYR A 244 -1.76 -11.14 -1.62
CA TYR A 244 -1.30 -10.80 -2.96
C TYR A 244 -1.09 -9.29 -3.09
N ALA A 245 -0.17 -8.93 -3.99
CA ALA A 245 0.10 -7.54 -4.32
C ALA A 245 0.14 -7.33 -5.83
N ILE A 246 -0.52 -6.26 -6.26
CA ILE A 246 -0.52 -5.81 -7.65
C ILE A 246 0.82 -5.11 -7.92
N PRO A 247 1.56 -5.49 -8.98
CA PRO A 247 2.88 -4.91 -9.26
C PRO A 247 2.85 -3.42 -9.59
N VAL A 248 3.93 -2.72 -9.25
CA VAL A 248 4.08 -1.26 -9.44
C VAL A 248 3.91 -0.78 -10.88
N ARG A 249 4.15 -1.64 -11.88
CA ARG A 249 3.97 -1.27 -13.30
C ARG A 249 2.58 -0.72 -13.61
N TYR A 250 1.54 -1.25 -12.96
CA TYR A 250 0.18 -0.77 -13.19
C TYR A 250 -0.07 0.61 -12.56
N ILE A 251 0.66 0.92 -11.48
CA ILE A 251 0.70 2.27 -10.88
C ILE A 251 1.41 3.24 -11.83
N LEU A 252 2.57 2.84 -12.37
CA LEU A 252 3.32 3.65 -13.33
C LEU A 252 2.51 3.92 -14.60
N ASP A 253 1.78 2.93 -15.11
CA ASP A 253 0.87 3.09 -16.24
C ASP A 253 -0.25 4.09 -15.93
N LEU A 254 -0.82 4.01 -14.73
CA LEU A 254 -1.88 4.91 -14.27
C LEU A 254 -1.41 6.37 -14.19
N LEU A 255 -0.23 6.60 -13.62
CA LEU A 255 0.39 7.93 -13.54
C LEU A 255 0.65 8.51 -14.94
N ARG A 256 1.21 7.70 -15.85
CA ARG A 256 1.44 8.13 -17.25
C ARG A 256 0.17 8.49 -18.00
N ARG A 257 -0.97 7.89 -17.67
CA ARG A 257 -2.28 8.25 -18.26
C ARG A 257 -2.80 9.58 -17.72
N ALA A 258 -2.59 9.86 -16.43
CA ALA A 258 -3.06 11.07 -15.78
C ALA A 258 -2.29 12.34 -16.17
N GLU A 259 -1.07 12.20 -16.67
CA GLU A 259 -0.22 13.31 -17.15
C GLU A 259 -0.47 13.70 -18.62
N ARG A 260 -1.34 12.96 -19.33
CA ARG A 260 -1.72 13.25 -20.72
C ARG A 260 -2.96 14.14 -20.78
#